data_AF-A0A541BV43-F1
#
_entry.id   AF-A0A541BV43-F1
#
_cell.length_a   1.000
_cell.length_b   1.000
_cell.length_c   1.000
_cell.angle_alpha   90.00
_cell.angle_beta   90.00
_cell.angle_gamma   90.00
#
_symmetry.space_group_name_H-M   'P 1'
#
loop_
_entity.id
_entity.type
_entity.pdbx_description
1 polymer ?
#
loop_
_entity_poly.entity_id
_entity_poly.type
_entity_poly.pdbx_seq_one_letter_code
_entity_poly.pdbx_strand_id
1 'polypeptide(L)'
;MRAERAGAPLLAALHACAFPADPWDAEAFAALLAMPGAFALIAAEDAIPAGFVLVRIAADEAEIVTLGVAPRARRRGHGTR
;
A
#
# COMPACT_ATOMS: atom_id res chain seq x y z
N MET A 1 -1.10 -10.16 -1.73
CA MET A 1 -0.73 -10.58 -0.35
C MET A 1 -1.26 -9.56 0.64
N ARG A 2 -1.85 -9.96 1.77
CA ARG A 2 -2.23 -9.02 2.84
C ARG A 2 -0.97 -8.59 3.61
N ALA A 3 -0.82 -7.30 3.85
CA ALA A 3 0.26 -6.75 4.66
C ALA A 3 -0.25 -6.46 6.09
N GLU A 4 0.48 -6.96 7.06
CA GLU A 4 0.30 -6.64 8.48
C GLU A 4 1.21 -5.49 8.88
N ARG A 5 1.17 -5.08 10.16
CA ARG A 5 2.03 -4.00 10.68
C ARG A 5 3.52 -4.23 10.42
N ALA A 6 3.97 -5.50 10.45
CA ALA A 6 5.34 -5.89 10.10
C ALA A 6 5.72 -5.60 8.63
N GLY A 7 4.73 -5.44 7.75
CA GLY A 7 4.90 -5.07 6.35
C GLY A 7 5.02 -3.56 6.10
N ALA A 8 4.91 -2.72 7.14
CA ALA A 8 4.98 -1.27 7.01
C ALA A 8 6.26 -0.74 6.31
N PRO A 9 7.48 -1.29 6.57
CA PRO A 9 8.67 -0.88 5.84
C PRO A 9 8.57 -1.10 4.32
N LEU A 10 7.94 -2.19 3.90
CA LEU A 10 7.75 -2.48 2.48
C LEU A 10 6.72 -1.52 1.83
N LEU A 11 5.64 -1.21 2.55
CA LEU A 11 4.65 -0.22 2.08
C LEU A 11 5.28 1.17 1.94
N ALA A 12 6.08 1.60 2.92
CA ALA A 12 6.82 2.86 2.85
C ALA A 12 7.77 2.91 1.64
N ALA A 13 8.51 1.83 1.37
CA ALA A 13 9.39 1.75 0.21
C ALA A 13 8.62 1.85 -1.12
N LEU A 14 7.47 1.16 -1.24
CA LEU A 14 6.62 1.25 -2.43
C LEU A 14 5.98 2.63 -2.57
N HIS A 15 5.53 3.24 -1.46
CA HIS A 15 4.96 4.58 -1.45
C HIS A 15 6.00 5.62 -1.89
N ALA A 16 7.23 5.55 -1.38
CA ALA A 16 8.31 6.42 -1.82
C ALA A 16 8.62 6.30 -3.33
N CYS A 17 8.52 5.09 -3.89
CA CYS A 17 8.65 4.91 -5.34
C CYS A 17 7.49 5.56 -6.13
N ALA A 18 6.27 5.51 -5.60
CA ALA A 18 5.07 5.99 -6.26
C ALA A 18 4.84 7.50 -6.08
N PHE A 19 5.22 8.05 -4.92
CA PHE A 19 4.99 9.42 -4.45
C PHE A 19 6.30 10.03 -3.90
N PRO A 20 7.29 10.30 -4.76
CA PRO A 20 8.63 10.72 -4.31
C PRO A 20 8.67 12.13 -3.71
N ALA A 21 7.66 12.97 -3.96
CA ALA A 21 7.61 14.34 -3.44
C ALA A 21 7.18 14.42 -1.97
N ASP A 22 6.38 13.45 -1.50
CA ASP A 22 5.85 13.41 -0.13
C ASP A 22 5.71 11.94 0.34
N PRO A 23 6.83 11.24 0.57
CA PRO A 23 6.80 9.83 0.94
C PRO A 23 6.46 9.65 2.43
N TRP A 24 5.46 8.82 2.73
CA TRP A 24 5.23 8.35 4.10
C TRP A 24 6.24 7.29 4.50
N ASP A 25 6.68 7.35 5.75
CA ASP A 25 7.62 6.40 6.33
C ASP A 25 6.92 5.15 6.93
N ALA A 26 7.72 4.23 7.44
CA ALA A 26 7.22 2.99 8.02
C ALA A 26 6.38 3.22 9.29
N GLU A 27 6.64 4.29 10.05
CA GLU A 27 5.89 4.60 11.26
C GLU A 27 4.48 5.10 10.92
N ALA A 28 4.35 5.97 9.92
CA ALA A 28 3.08 6.40 9.37
C ALA A 28 2.24 5.21 8.88
N PHE A 29 2.83 4.29 8.12
CA PHE A 29 2.14 3.07 7.69
C PHE A 29 1.75 2.15 8.85
N ALA A 30 2.62 1.99 9.86
CA ALA A 30 2.32 1.19 11.03
C ALA A 30 1.16 1.78 11.86
N ALA A 31 1.11 3.10 11.99
CA ALA A 31 0.03 3.82 12.65
C ALA A 31 -1.29 3.69 11.89
N LEU A 32 -1.27 3.85 10.56
CA LEU A 32 -2.46 3.67 9.72
C LEU A 32 -2.99 2.23 9.78
N LEU A 33 -2.11 1.23 9.71
CA LEU A 33 -2.48 -0.19 9.84
C LEU A 33 -2.97 -0.57 11.25
N ALA A 34 -2.72 0.25 12.27
CA ALA A 34 -3.25 0.04 13.60
C ALA A 34 -4.69 0.56 13.77
N MET A 35 -5.20 1.36 12.82
CA MET A 35 -6.57 1.85 12.87
C MET A 35 -7.57 0.70 12.67
N PRO A 36 -8.71 0.70 13.41
CA PRO A 36 -9.77 -0.27 13.20
C PRO A 36 -10.24 -0.29 11.73
N GLY A 37 -10.38 -1.50 11.17
CA GLY A 37 -10.82 -1.69 9.78
C GLY A 37 -9.76 -1.38 8.71
N ALA A 38 -8.55 -0.96 9.09
CA ALA A 38 -7.47 -0.72 8.14
C ALA A 38 -6.75 -2.02 7.74
N PHE A 39 -6.43 -2.14 6.45
CA PHE A 39 -5.60 -3.23 5.92
C PHE A 39 -4.95 -2.79 4.62
N ALA A 40 -3.80 -3.40 4.30
CA ALA A 40 -3.15 -3.21 3.01
C ALA A 40 -3.04 -4.52 2.24
N LEU A 41 -3.09 -4.41 0.91
CA LEU A 41 -2.79 -5.48 -0.02
C LEU A 41 -1.59 -5.07 -0.87
N ILE A 42 -0.67 -6.02 -1.08
CA ILE A 42 0.50 -5.87 -1.94
C ILE A 42 0.32 -6.73 -3.18
N ALA A 43 0.46 -6.10 -4.33
CA ALA A 43 0.63 -6.76 -5.62
C ALA A 43 2.10 -7.09 -5.82
N ALA A 44 2.38 -8.31 -6.30
CA ALA A 44 3.73 -8.76 -6.61
C ALA A 44 3.73 -9.43 -7.97
N GLU A 45 4.88 -9.37 -8.63
CA GLU A 45 5.18 -10.09 -9.86
C GLU A 45 6.49 -10.84 -9.67
N ASP A 46 6.50 -12.16 -9.88
CA ASP A 46 7.66 -13.01 -9.64
C ASP A 46 8.28 -12.80 -8.25
N ALA A 47 7.43 -12.70 -7.23
CA ALA A 47 7.76 -12.37 -5.84
C ALA A 47 8.37 -10.96 -5.61
N ILE A 48 8.48 -10.13 -6.64
CA ILE A 48 8.92 -8.73 -6.53
C ILE A 48 7.69 -7.84 -6.27
N PRO A 49 7.65 -7.09 -5.16
CA PRO A 49 6.58 -6.14 -4.90
C PRO A 49 6.48 -5.08 -6.02
N ALA A 50 5.28 -4.95 -6.58
CA ALA A 50 4.96 -4.14 -7.75
C ALA A 50 4.07 -2.93 -7.41
N GLY A 51 3.26 -3.04 -6.37
CA GLY A 51 2.38 -1.98 -5.91
C GLY A 51 1.61 -2.41 -4.67
N PHE A 52 0.81 -1.50 -4.14
CA PHE A 52 -0.01 -1.76 -2.96
C PHE A 52 -1.25 -0.85 -2.95
N VAL A 53 -2.23 -1.25 -2.14
CA VAL A 53 -3.35 -0.41 -1.73
C VAL A 53 -3.51 -0.49 -0.23
N LEU A 54 -3.74 0.64 0.43
CA LEU A 54 -4.14 0.75 1.83
C LEU A 54 -5.60 1.19 1.87
N VAL A 55 -6.43 0.40 2.53
CA VAL A 55 -7.88 0.61 2.65
C VAL A 55 -8.24 0.70 4.13
N ARG A 56 -9.25 1.51 4.46
CA ARG A 56 -9.91 1.49 5.77
C ARG A 56 -11.41 1.32 5.58
N ILE A 57 -11.99 0.31 6.23
CA ILE A 57 -13.43 0.10 6.28
C ILE A 57 -13.98 0.76 7.55
N ALA A 58 -15.02 1.58 7.40
CA ALA A 58 -15.73 2.23 8.49
C ALA A 58 -17.24 2.13 8.24
N ALA A 59 -17.95 1.40 9.12
CA ALA A 59 -19.37 1.08 8.96
C ALA A 59 -19.67 0.44 7.58
N ASP A 60 -20.45 1.10 6.74
CA ASP A 60 -20.85 0.69 5.40
C ASP A 60 -19.98 1.30 4.28
N GLU A 61 -18.95 2.06 4.64
CA GLU A 61 -18.03 2.70 3.70
C GLU A 61 -16.63 2.06 3.72
N ALA A 62 -15.96 2.14 2.58
CA ALA A 62 -14.55 1.78 2.43
C ALA A 62 -13.80 2.93 1.75
N GLU A 63 -12.73 3.39 2.40
CA GLU A 63 -11.86 4.45 1.92
C GLU A 63 -10.56 3.86 1.38
N ILE A 64 -10.18 4.21 0.15
CA ILE A 64 -8.80 4.00 -0.34
C ILE A 64 -7.95 5.14 0.21
N VAL A 65 -7.15 4.85 1.24
CA VAL A 65 -6.27 5.82 1.89
C VAL A 65 -5.11 6.20 0.97
N THR A 66 -4.51 5.21 0.31
CA THR A 66 -3.50 5.42 -0.74
C THR A 66 -3.37 4.18 -1.62
N LEU A 67 -3.08 4.38 -2.91
CA LEU A 67 -2.87 3.34 -3.92
C LEU A 67 -1.65 3.72 -4.75
N GLY A 68 -0.63 2.86 -4.76
CA GLY A 68 0.63 3.13 -5.45
C GLY A 68 1.11 1.94 -6.27
N VAL A 69 1.50 2.18 -7.51
CA VAL A 69 2.22 1.21 -8.35
C VAL A 69 3.62 1.74 -8.61
N ALA A 70 4.64 0.91 -8.31
CA ALA A 70 6.04 1.24 -8.55
C ALA A 70 6.25 1.58 -10.03
N PRO A 71 7.02 2.62 -10.38
CA PRO A 71 7.16 3.09 -11.77
C PRO A 71 7.49 1.99 -12.78
N ARG A 72 8.41 1.07 -12.41
CA ARG A 72 8.82 -0.08 -13.22
C ARG A 72 7.71 -1.09 -13.56
N ALA A 73 6.60 -1.08 -12.80
CA ALA A 73 5.51 -2.03 -12.92
C ALA A 73 4.21 -1.39 -13.44
N ARG A 74 4.22 -0.09 -13.79
CA ARG A 74 3.02 0.60 -14.28
C ARG A 74 2.58 0.06 -15.65
N ARG A 75 1.31 0.27 -16.00
CA ARG A 75 0.68 -0.14 -17.27
C ARG A 75 0.61 -1.65 -17.51
N ARG A 76 0.73 -2.45 -16.43
CA ARG A 76 0.65 -3.92 -16.46
C ARG A 76 -0.55 -4.49 -15.70
N GLY A 77 -1.50 -3.62 -15.34
CA GLY A 77 -2.75 -4.01 -14.69
C GLY A 77 -2.70 -4.17 -13.17
N HIS A 78 -1.55 -3.94 -12.51
CA HIS A 78 -1.46 -4.05 -11.04
C HIS A 78 -2.29 -3.02 -10.26
N GLY A 79 -2.70 -1.91 -10.89
CA GLY A 79 -3.57 -0.91 -10.26
C GLY A 79 -5.07 -1.20 -10.42
N THR A 80 -5.45 -2.27 -11.11
CA THR A 80 -6.85 -2.56 -11.49
C THR A 80 -7.28 -4.01 -11.21
N ARG A 81 -6.44 -4.81 -10.53
CA ARG A 81 -6.64 -6.25 -10.32
C ARG A 81 -6.48 -6.62 -8.86
#